data_AF-A0A1H8XDN9-F1
#
_entry.id   AF-A0A1H8XDN9-F1
#
_cell.length_a   1.000
_cell.length_b   1.000
_cell.length_c   1.000
_cell.angle_alpha   90.00
_cell.angle_beta   90.00
_cell.angle_gamma   90.00
#
_symmetry.space_group_name_H-M   'P 1'
#
loop_
_entity.id
_entity.type
_entity.pdbx_description
1 polymer ?
#
loop_
_entity_poly.entity_id
_entity_poly.type
_entity_poly.pdbx_seq_one_letter_code
_entity_poly.pdbx_strand_id
1 'polypeptide(L)'
;MGESGYLGDQPRMGFFTDTSVCIGCKACEVACKEWNGVPEAGGLDLLGMSYDNTGALGSNTWRHVAFIEQPVPSTKDVPARDVVALGMPAVGAPAPDEEPGVRWLMSSDVCKHCTHAACLDVCPTGALFRTEFDTVVVQQDICNGCGYCVPACPYGVIEKRKSDGRAFKCTLCYDRLGAGLEPACAKACPTDSIQFGELDELRERAAERVTTLHDSGVAEARLYGHDPNDGVGGDGAFFLLLDEPEVYGLPPDPVVTTRDLPAMWKRAAATAAGVAAAVAVSFLGRRR
;
A
#
# COMPACT_ATOMS: atom_id res chain seq x y z
N MET A 1 -16.10 -15.65 -6.90
CA MET A 1 -14.63 -15.64 -6.67
C MET A 1 -14.36 -14.37 -5.89
N GLY A 2 -14.27 -14.48 -4.56
CA GLY A 2 -14.29 -13.34 -3.64
C GLY A 2 -14.47 -13.75 -2.17
N GLU A 3 -14.88 -14.98 -1.90
CA GLU A 3 -15.12 -15.51 -0.55
C GLU A 3 -13.98 -16.43 -0.08
N SER A 4 -12.72 -15.98 -0.11
CA SER A 4 -11.63 -16.70 0.58
C SER A 4 -11.35 -16.15 1.98
N GLY A 5 -12.28 -15.33 2.50
CA GLY A 5 -12.23 -14.79 3.87
C GLY A 5 -12.40 -15.88 4.92
N TYR A 6 -11.68 -15.73 6.03
CA TYR A 6 -11.98 -16.46 7.25
C TYR A 6 -13.40 -16.06 7.70
N LEU A 7 -14.29 -17.04 7.86
CA LEU A 7 -15.68 -16.86 8.36
C LEU A 7 -15.74 -16.75 9.90
N GLY A 8 -14.63 -16.37 10.54
CA GLY A 8 -14.51 -16.32 12.00
C GLY A 8 -15.11 -15.05 12.60
N ASP A 9 -15.36 -15.09 13.91
CA ASP A 9 -15.90 -14.00 14.73
C ASP A 9 -14.87 -12.88 15.04
N GLN A 10 -13.69 -12.93 14.41
CA GLN A 10 -12.61 -11.95 14.66
C GLN A 10 -12.79 -10.74 13.74
N PRO A 11 -12.65 -9.51 14.28
CA PRO A 11 -12.72 -8.31 13.46
C PRO A 11 -11.51 -8.23 12.52
N ARG A 12 -11.73 -7.61 11.36
CA ARG A 12 -10.63 -7.29 10.44
C ARG A 12 -9.71 -6.27 11.09
N MET A 13 -8.42 -6.58 11.15
CA MET A 13 -7.42 -5.69 11.72
C MET A 13 -6.67 -4.95 10.60
N GLY A 14 -6.22 -3.73 10.89
CA GLY A 14 -5.56 -2.91 9.88
C GLY A 14 -4.67 -1.81 10.41
N PHE A 15 -4.15 -1.02 9.48
CA PHE A 15 -3.44 0.23 9.75
C PHE A 15 -4.16 1.43 9.16
N PHE A 16 -4.18 2.52 9.92
CA PHE A 16 -4.42 3.86 9.41
C PHE A 16 -3.12 4.66 9.56
N THR A 17 -2.55 5.09 8.43
CA THR A 17 -1.34 5.93 8.43
C THR A 17 -1.68 7.39 8.15
N ASP A 18 -1.60 8.24 9.15
CA ASP A 18 -1.74 9.69 9.02
C ASP A 18 -0.38 10.33 8.68
N THR A 19 -0.19 10.70 7.41
CA THR A 19 1.06 11.33 6.96
C THR A 19 1.24 12.76 7.50
N SER A 20 0.16 13.42 7.93
CA SER A 20 0.22 14.81 8.43
C SER A 20 1.00 14.97 9.74
N VAL A 21 1.17 13.87 10.48
CA VAL A 21 1.92 13.83 11.76
C VAL A 21 3.16 12.94 11.66
N CYS A 22 3.49 12.46 10.46
CA CYS A 22 4.71 11.69 10.23
C CYS A 22 5.93 12.62 10.28
N ILE A 23 6.86 12.35 11.20
CA ILE A 23 8.10 13.13 11.34
C ILE A 23 9.31 12.49 10.64
N GLY A 24 9.09 11.45 9.84
CA GLY A 24 10.17 10.78 9.08
C GLY A 24 11.22 10.06 9.95
N CYS A 25 10.97 9.80 11.24
CA CYS A 25 12.01 9.28 12.15
C CYS A 25 12.56 7.87 11.83
N LYS A 26 11.96 7.14 10.89
CA LYS A 26 12.30 5.75 10.51
C LYS A 26 12.23 4.70 11.63
N ALA A 27 11.72 5.04 12.82
CA ALA A 27 11.56 4.09 13.92
C ALA A 27 10.72 2.87 13.54
N CYS A 28 9.71 3.07 12.69
CA CYS A 28 8.86 2.00 12.17
C CYS A 28 9.59 1.02 11.23
N GLU A 29 10.59 1.46 10.47
CA GLU A 29 11.44 0.58 9.66
C GLU A 29 12.32 -0.30 10.56
N VAL A 30 12.99 0.32 11.54
CA VAL A 30 13.89 -0.35 12.46
C VAL A 30 13.13 -1.38 13.29
N ALA A 31 12.00 -0.99 13.88
CA ALA A 31 11.17 -1.91 14.66
C ALA A 31 10.64 -3.09 13.82
N CYS A 32 10.29 -2.85 12.55
CA CYS A 32 9.88 -3.90 11.64
C CYS A 32 11.02 -4.90 11.38
N LYS A 33 12.24 -4.40 11.12
CA LYS A 33 13.41 -5.26 10.86
C LYS A 33 13.81 -6.06 12.10
N GLU A 34 13.87 -5.38 13.26
CA GLU A 34 14.26 -5.99 14.53
C GLU A 34 13.30 -7.11 14.92
N TRP A 35 12.00 -6.86 14.86
CA TRP A 35 11.00 -7.87 15.24
C TRP A 35 11.03 -9.09 14.31
N ASN A 36 11.11 -8.86 13.01
CA ASN A 36 10.98 -9.92 12.01
C ASN A 36 12.32 -10.55 11.61
N GLY A 37 13.44 -10.10 12.17
CA GLY A 37 14.79 -10.51 11.75
C GLY A 37 15.04 -10.27 10.26
N VAL A 38 14.49 -9.18 9.70
CA VAL A 38 14.63 -8.89 8.26
C VAL A 38 16.08 -8.47 7.99
N PRO A 39 16.77 -9.12 7.03
CA PRO A 39 18.16 -8.79 6.73
C PRO A 39 18.32 -7.35 6.26
N GLU A 40 19.53 -6.82 6.37
CA GLU A 40 19.85 -5.53 5.77
C GLU A 40 19.60 -5.55 4.25
N ALA A 41 19.10 -4.43 3.74
CA ALA A 41 19.01 -4.18 2.31
C ALA A 41 20.29 -3.44 1.89
N GLY A 42 21.03 -3.95 0.91
CA GLY A 42 22.11 -3.21 0.23
C GLY A 42 23.44 -3.02 0.98
N GLY A 43 23.52 -3.20 2.30
CA GLY A 43 24.80 -3.04 3.03
C GLY A 43 25.19 -1.57 3.27
N LEU A 44 24.29 -0.81 3.91
CA LEU A 44 24.44 0.62 4.22
C LEU A 44 24.61 1.52 2.97
N ASP A 45 23.98 1.15 1.85
CA ASP A 45 23.96 1.97 0.64
C ASP A 45 23.42 3.37 0.95
N LEU A 46 24.29 4.38 0.84
CA LEU A 46 23.90 5.78 0.92
C LEU A 46 23.54 6.24 -0.49
N LEU A 47 22.23 6.39 -0.77
CA LEU A 47 21.74 6.83 -2.08
C LEU A 47 22.26 8.23 -2.46
N GLY A 48 22.65 9.04 -1.48
CA GLY A 48 23.28 10.36 -1.69
C GLY A 48 22.35 11.44 -2.23
N MET A 49 21.07 11.14 -2.42
CA MET A 49 20.08 12.01 -3.06
C MET A 49 18.92 12.42 -2.14
N SER A 50 18.77 11.79 -0.98
CA SER A 50 17.68 12.03 -0.03
C SER A 50 18.05 11.51 1.36
N TYR A 51 17.29 11.94 2.39
CA TYR A 51 17.26 11.29 3.71
C TYR A 51 16.67 9.87 3.65
N ASP A 52 15.99 9.54 2.54
CA ASP A 52 15.65 8.17 2.24
C ASP A 52 16.89 7.35 1.81
N ASN A 53 17.33 6.47 2.71
CA ASN A 53 18.43 5.53 2.51
C ASN A 53 17.95 4.09 2.17
N THR A 54 16.65 3.88 2.06
CA THR A 54 16.04 2.56 1.88
C THR A 54 15.45 2.42 0.47
N GLY A 55 15.01 3.53 -0.13
CA GLY A 55 14.62 3.66 -1.52
C GLY A 55 13.20 3.16 -1.82
N ALA A 56 12.92 1.88 -1.54
CA ALA A 56 11.60 1.30 -1.76
C ALA A 56 11.35 0.09 -0.86
N LEU A 57 10.07 -0.32 -0.79
CA LEU A 57 9.70 -1.62 -0.28
C LEU A 57 10.31 -2.74 -1.12
N GLY A 58 10.60 -3.87 -0.47
CA GLY A 58 11.21 -5.02 -1.13
C GLY A 58 11.37 -6.20 -0.17
N SER A 59 12.08 -7.24 -0.61
CA SER A 59 12.16 -8.49 0.16
C SER A 59 12.87 -8.36 1.53
N ASN A 60 13.69 -7.31 1.67
CA ASN A 60 14.45 -6.96 2.88
C ASN A 60 14.00 -5.62 3.51
N THR A 61 12.90 -5.06 2.99
CA THR A 61 12.35 -3.78 3.46
C THR A 61 10.82 -3.90 3.41
N TRP A 62 10.21 -4.32 4.52
CA TRP A 62 8.75 -4.54 4.56
C TRP A 62 7.96 -3.30 4.97
N ARG A 63 8.68 -2.28 5.44
CA ARG A 63 8.21 -0.94 5.82
C ARG A 63 9.24 0.04 5.29
N HIS A 64 8.80 1.14 4.70
CA HIS A 64 9.67 2.14 4.11
C HIS A 64 9.16 3.55 4.45
N VAL A 65 10.05 4.48 4.76
CA VAL A 65 9.73 5.89 4.98
C VAL A 65 10.34 6.71 3.85
N ALA A 66 9.46 7.28 3.04
CA ALA A 66 9.80 8.21 1.98
C ALA A 66 9.94 9.64 2.52
N PHE A 67 10.90 10.38 1.94
CA PHE A 67 11.09 11.80 2.13
C PHE A 67 10.92 12.49 0.78
N ILE A 68 9.80 13.20 0.62
CA ILE A 68 9.42 13.82 -0.66
C ILE A 68 9.49 15.33 -0.49
N GLU A 69 10.48 15.94 -1.16
CA GLU A 69 10.68 17.38 -1.17
C GLU A 69 9.94 17.98 -2.36
N GLN A 70 9.06 18.94 -2.09
CA GLN A 70 8.35 19.68 -3.13
C GLN A 70 8.47 21.18 -2.89
N PRO A 71 8.56 22.00 -3.95
CA PRO A 71 8.39 23.43 -3.80
C PRO A 71 6.99 23.72 -3.24
N VAL A 72 6.90 24.63 -2.28
CA VAL A 72 5.64 25.20 -1.80
C VAL A 72 5.00 25.91 -2.99
N PRO A 73 3.73 25.60 -3.33
CA PRO A 73 3.03 26.33 -4.38
C PRO A 73 3.06 27.84 -4.12
N SER A 74 3.35 28.62 -5.17
CA SER A 74 3.42 30.09 -5.07
C SER A 74 2.11 30.66 -4.52
N THR A 75 2.20 31.42 -3.42
CA THR A 75 1.06 32.11 -2.80
C THR A 75 0.51 33.26 -3.65
N LYS A 76 1.15 33.60 -4.79
CA LYS A 76 0.67 34.65 -5.70
C LYS A 76 -0.71 34.34 -6.31
N ASP A 77 -1.10 33.07 -6.34
CA ASP A 77 -2.37 32.60 -6.90
C ASP A 77 -3.36 32.09 -5.81
N VAL A 78 -2.96 32.14 -4.53
CA VAL A 78 -3.73 31.59 -3.40
C VAL A 78 -4.14 32.75 -2.47
N PRO A 79 -5.43 33.00 -2.23
CA PRO A 79 -5.86 34.05 -1.30
C PRO A 79 -5.25 33.84 0.09
N ALA A 80 -4.79 34.91 0.75
CA ALA A 80 -4.07 34.86 2.03
C ALA A 80 -4.79 34.11 3.18
N ARG A 81 -6.10 33.84 3.03
CA ARG A 81 -6.90 33.03 3.97
C ARG A 81 -6.64 31.51 3.86
N ASP A 82 -6.01 31.07 2.78
CA ASP A 82 -5.84 29.68 2.39
C ASP A 82 -4.39 29.18 2.66
N VAL A 83 -3.54 29.99 3.32
CA VAL A 83 -2.17 29.61 3.71
C VAL A 83 -2.16 29.23 5.20
N VAL A 84 -2.01 27.94 5.50
CA VAL A 84 -2.08 27.42 6.87
C VAL A 84 -0.72 26.89 7.31
N ALA A 85 -0.24 27.40 8.45
CA ALA A 85 1.00 26.93 9.06
C ALA A 85 0.77 25.62 9.82
N LEU A 86 1.25 24.51 9.28
CA LEU A 86 1.18 23.17 9.89
C LEU A 86 2.17 22.95 11.06
N GLY A 87 2.58 24.03 11.74
CA GLY A 87 3.36 23.93 12.97
C GLY A 87 4.84 23.54 12.82
N MET A 88 5.43 23.63 11.62
CA MET A 88 6.90 23.62 11.52
C MET A 88 7.45 24.93 12.14
N PRO A 89 8.49 24.88 12.99
CA PRO A 89 9.09 26.10 13.53
C PRO A 89 9.71 26.91 12.38
N ALA A 90 9.04 27.98 11.98
CA ALA A 90 9.59 28.96 11.06
C ALA A 90 10.63 29.81 11.80
N VAL A 91 11.88 29.78 11.33
CA VAL A 91 12.91 30.72 11.80
C VAL A 91 12.78 31.99 10.95
N GLY A 92 11.99 32.95 11.44
CA GLY A 92 11.81 34.26 10.81
C GLY A 92 10.53 34.40 9.98
N ALA A 93 10.09 35.65 9.81
CA ALA A 93 8.99 36.00 8.92
C ALA A 93 9.49 36.03 7.46
N PRO A 94 8.70 35.56 6.48
CA PRO A 94 9.14 35.54 5.10
C PRO A 94 9.32 36.95 4.55
N ALA A 95 10.49 37.22 3.97
CA ALA A 95 10.75 38.46 3.24
C ALA A 95 9.92 38.48 1.93
N PRO A 96 9.45 39.65 1.46
CA PRO A 96 8.53 39.76 0.32
C PRO A 96 9.08 39.25 -1.04
N ASP A 97 10.37 38.87 -1.08
CA ASP A 97 11.10 38.45 -2.27
C ASP A 97 11.66 37.01 -2.14
N GLU A 98 11.20 36.21 -1.17
CA GLU A 98 11.69 34.85 -0.94
C GLU A 98 11.35 33.88 -2.08
N GLU A 99 12.36 33.09 -2.49
CA GLU A 99 12.19 31.87 -3.29
C GLU A 99 11.08 31.01 -2.66
N PRO A 100 10.22 30.34 -3.47
CA PRO A 100 9.20 29.47 -2.92
C PRO A 100 9.83 28.46 -1.96
N GLY A 101 9.37 28.45 -0.71
CA GLY A 101 9.87 27.54 0.31
C GLY A 101 9.75 26.08 -0.12
N VAL A 102 10.34 25.15 0.61
CA VAL A 102 10.19 23.70 0.35
C VAL A 102 9.24 23.11 1.39
N ARG A 103 8.28 22.30 0.95
CA ARG A 103 7.49 21.42 1.83
C ARG A 103 8.04 20.01 1.80
N TRP A 104 8.09 19.38 2.96
CA TRP A 104 8.50 17.98 3.12
C TRP A 104 7.27 17.14 3.39
N LEU A 105 7.02 16.15 2.54
CA LEU A 105 6.01 15.13 2.75
C LEU A 105 6.72 13.85 3.17
N MET A 106 6.52 13.44 4.42
CA MET A 106 7.05 12.18 4.94
C MET A 106 5.94 11.15 4.99
N SER A 107 6.17 9.96 4.45
CA SER A 107 5.16 8.89 4.44
C SER A 107 5.79 7.54 4.72
N SER A 108 5.12 6.75 5.56
CA SER A 108 5.58 5.41 5.90
C SER A 108 4.75 4.35 5.17
N ASP A 109 5.29 3.86 4.05
CA ASP A 109 4.69 2.86 3.19
C ASP A 109 4.83 1.41 3.74
N VAL A 110 3.88 0.56 3.36
CA VAL A 110 3.74 -0.85 3.76
C VAL A 110 2.81 -1.59 2.79
N CYS A 111 2.85 -2.93 2.80
CA CYS A 111 1.83 -3.74 2.12
C CYS A 111 0.42 -3.35 2.55
N LYS A 112 -0.51 -3.26 1.58
CA LYS A 112 -1.87 -2.78 1.80
C LYS A 112 -2.84 -3.81 2.36
N HIS A 113 -2.48 -5.09 2.38
CA HIS A 113 -3.37 -6.18 2.82
C HIS A 113 -4.79 -6.07 2.20
N CYS A 114 -4.85 -5.97 0.87
CA CYS A 114 -6.08 -5.69 0.12
C CYS A 114 -7.19 -6.71 0.40
N THR A 115 -8.45 -6.26 0.36
CA THR A 115 -9.63 -7.13 0.46
C THR A 115 -9.67 -8.14 -0.69
N HIS A 116 -9.41 -7.67 -1.90
CA HIS A 116 -9.24 -8.51 -3.08
C HIS A 116 -7.76 -8.53 -3.47
N ALA A 117 -7.03 -9.49 -2.91
CA ALA A 117 -5.58 -9.56 -3.02
C ALA A 117 -5.14 -10.37 -4.24
N ALA A 118 -4.75 -9.69 -5.32
CA ALA A 118 -4.23 -10.33 -6.53
C ALA A 118 -3.07 -11.28 -6.25
N CYS A 119 -2.18 -10.93 -5.32
CA CYS A 119 -1.03 -11.75 -4.96
C CYS A 119 -1.45 -13.12 -4.38
N LEU A 120 -2.54 -13.16 -3.61
CA LEU A 120 -3.15 -14.39 -3.10
C LEU A 120 -3.75 -15.19 -4.25
N ASP A 121 -4.54 -14.54 -5.11
CA ASP A 121 -5.26 -15.19 -6.21
C ASP A 121 -4.34 -15.92 -7.20
N VAL A 122 -3.15 -15.34 -7.48
CA VAL A 122 -2.22 -15.89 -8.47
C VAL A 122 -1.22 -16.90 -7.89
N CYS A 123 -1.24 -17.14 -6.56
CA CYS A 123 -0.26 -18.01 -5.92
C CYS A 123 -0.54 -19.48 -6.23
N PRO A 124 0.29 -20.17 -7.03
CA PRO A 124 -0.02 -21.54 -7.46
C PRO A 124 0.21 -22.59 -6.36
N THR A 125 0.97 -22.25 -5.31
CA THR A 125 1.29 -23.17 -4.21
C THR A 125 0.36 -23.04 -3.01
N GLY A 126 -0.47 -21.99 -2.96
CA GLY A 126 -1.21 -21.63 -1.74
C GLY A 126 -0.33 -21.06 -0.61
N ALA A 127 0.91 -20.65 -0.90
CA ALA A 127 1.79 -20.04 0.09
C ALA A 127 1.28 -18.67 0.58
N LEU A 128 0.51 -17.95 -0.24
CA LEU A 128 -0.19 -16.74 0.19
C LEU A 128 -1.59 -17.12 0.68
N PHE A 129 -1.91 -16.71 1.90
CA PHE A 129 -3.19 -16.99 2.53
C PHE A 129 -3.70 -15.75 3.25
N ARG A 130 -5.02 -15.72 3.46
CA ARG A 130 -5.72 -14.74 4.29
C ARG A 130 -5.76 -15.28 5.71
N THR A 131 -5.54 -14.47 6.73
CA THR A 131 -5.58 -14.89 8.14
C THR A 131 -6.98 -14.67 8.73
N GLU A 132 -7.17 -15.09 9.98
CA GLU A 132 -8.35 -14.80 10.79
C GLU A 132 -8.58 -13.31 11.05
N PHE A 133 -7.54 -12.47 10.89
CA PHE A 133 -7.62 -11.00 11.01
C PHE A 133 -7.89 -10.31 9.66
N ASP A 134 -8.25 -11.10 8.64
CA ASP A 134 -8.44 -10.68 7.24
C ASP A 134 -7.19 -10.03 6.60
N THR A 135 -6.00 -10.42 7.09
CA THR A 135 -4.71 -9.95 6.56
C THR A 135 -4.10 -10.98 5.62
N VAL A 136 -3.40 -10.55 4.57
CA VAL A 136 -2.70 -11.47 3.65
C VAL A 136 -1.27 -11.74 4.13
N VAL A 137 -0.84 -13.00 4.20
CA VAL A 137 0.50 -13.41 4.68
C VAL A 137 1.14 -14.44 3.75
N VAL A 138 2.47 -14.44 3.63
CA VAL A 138 3.25 -15.46 2.90
C VAL A 138 3.78 -16.51 3.89
N GLN A 139 3.45 -17.79 3.68
CA GLN A 139 4.05 -18.93 4.38
C GLN A 139 5.37 -19.31 3.69
N GLN A 140 6.48 -19.08 4.38
CA GLN A 140 7.83 -19.19 3.80
C GLN A 140 8.29 -20.64 3.59
N ASP A 141 7.68 -21.59 4.29
CA ASP A 141 7.90 -23.03 4.14
C ASP A 141 7.16 -23.63 2.93
N ILE A 142 6.07 -23.00 2.49
CA ILE A 142 5.30 -23.41 1.30
C ILE A 142 5.76 -22.67 0.04
N CYS A 143 6.34 -21.47 0.18
CA CYS A 143 6.76 -20.65 -0.95
C CYS A 143 7.87 -21.32 -1.77
N ASN A 144 7.59 -21.62 -3.04
CA ASN A 144 8.58 -22.18 -3.97
C ASN A 144 9.32 -21.14 -4.81
N GLY A 145 9.07 -19.83 -4.59
CA GLY A 145 9.78 -18.77 -5.29
C GLY A 145 9.40 -18.53 -6.76
N CYS A 146 8.24 -19.02 -7.23
CA CYS A 146 7.78 -18.80 -8.62
C CYS A 146 7.65 -17.31 -8.99
N GLY A 147 7.29 -16.45 -8.03
CA GLY A 147 7.26 -15.00 -8.20
C GLY A 147 6.03 -14.42 -8.92
N TYR A 148 4.97 -15.21 -9.17
CA TYR A 148 3.75 -14.70 -9.82
C TYR A 148 3.07 -13.58 -9.04
N CYS A 149 3.21 -13.59 -7.72
CA CYS A 149 2.69 -12.57 -6.84
C CYS A 149 3.35 -11.19 -7.01
N VAL A 150 4.60 -11.12 -7.51
CA VAL A 150 5.37 -9.88 -7.70
C VAL A 150 4.70 -8.97 -8.74
N PRO A 151 4.54 -9.38 -10.01
CA PRO A 151 3.87 -8.55 -11.02
C PRO A 151 2.36 -8.42 -10.81
N ALA A 152 1.74 -9.30 -10.02
CA ALA A 152 0.30 -9.26 -9.77
C ALA A 152 -0.10 -8.17 -8.76
N CYS A 153 0.83 -7.74 -7.89
CA CYS A 153 0.55 -6.74 -6.87
C CYS A 153 0.46 -5.34 -7.49
N PRO A 154 -0.70 -4.65 -7.42
CA PRO A 154 -0.85 -3.33 -8.03
C PRO A 154 0.00 -2.25 -7.34
N TYR A 155 0.45 -2.50 -6.11
CA TYR A 155 1.28 -1.57 -5.32
C TYR A 155 2.78 -1.90 -5.37
N GLY A 156 3.20 -3.00 -6.01
CA GLY A 156 4.62 -3.35 -6.10
C GLY A 156 5.34 -3.69 -4.78
N VAL A 157 4.61 -4.04 -3.72
CA VAL A 157 5.15 -4.19 -2.34
C VAL A 157 5.67 -5.59 -1.96
N ILE A 158 5.55 -6.57 -2.86
CA ILE A 158 6.02 -7.95 -2.65
C ILE A 158 7.13 -8.28 -3.63
N GLU A 159 8.24 -8.80 -3.13
CA GLU A 159 9.43 -9.09 -3.94
C GLU A 159 10.05 -10.44 -3.55
N LYS A 160 10.81 -11.05 -4.45
CA LYS A 160 11.60 -12.24 -4.14
C LYS A 160 12.96 -11.85 -3.56
N ARG A 161 13.32 -12.47 -2.44
CA ARG A 161 14.65 -12.32 -1.87
C ARG A 161 15.67 -13.07 -2.71
N LYS A 162 16.75 -12.39 -3.09
CA LYS A 162 17.80 -12.97 -3.94
C LYS A 162 18.52 -14.16 -3.29
N SER A 163 18.65 -14.17 -1.96
CA SER A 163 19.42 -15.19 -1.24
C SER A 163 18.73 -16.56 -1.16
N ASP A 164 17.40 -16.60 -1.07
CA ASP A 164 16.65 -17.87 -0.92
C ASP A 164 15.50 -18.03 -1.94
N GLY A 165 15.31 -17.05 -2.82
CA GLY A 165 14.34 -17.09 -3.92
C GLY A 165 12.87 -16.95 -3.50
N ARG A 166 12.56 -16.86 -2.20
CA ARG A 166 11.18 -16.80 -1.71
C ARG A 166 10.63 -15.39 -1.72
N ALA A 167 9.31 -15.26 -1.73
CA ALA A 167 8.62 -13.97 -1.74
C ALA A 167 8.43 -13.44 -0.32
N PHE A 168 8.67 -12.15 -0.12
CA PHE A 168 8.53 -11.48 1.18
C PHE A 168 7.80 -10.16 1.03
N LYS A 169 7.06 -9.81 2.08
CA LYS A 169 6.33 -8.55 2.26
C LYS A 169 5.94 -8.41 3.74
N CYS A 170 5.38 -7.27 4.13
CA CYS A 170 4.75 -7.11 5.44
C CYS A 170 3.68 -8.19 5.71
N THR A 171 3.62 -8.65 6.95
CA THR A 171 2.73 -9.70 7.45
C THR A 171 1.63 -9.15 8.38
N LEU A 172 1.49 -7.83 8.47
CA LEU A 172 0.77 -7.12 9.54
C LEU A 172 1.19 -7.58 10.95
N CYS A 173 2.42 -8.12 11.10
CA CYS A 173 2.87 -8.81 12.31
C CYS A 173 1.89 -9.89 12.79
N TYR A 174 1.42 -10.75 11.89
CA TYR A 174 0.47 -11.83 12.20
C TYR A 174 0.80 -12.63 13.47
N ASP A 175 2.08 -12.91 13.70
CA ASP A 175 2.60 -13.56 14.90
C ASP A 175 2.34 -12.77 16.19
N ARG A 176 2.42 -11.43 16.13
CA ARG A 176 2.07 -10.54 17.25
C ARG A 176 0.56 -10.48 17.45
N LEU A 177 -0.21 -10.41 16.35
CA LEU A 177 -1.67 -10.34 16.43
C LEU A 177 -2.24 -11.61 17.08
N GLY A 178 -1.73 -12.79 16.74
CA GLY A 178 -2.11 -14.05 17.38
C GLY A 178 -1.82 -14.10 18.88
N ALA A 179 -0.94 -13.23 19.39
CA ALA A 179 -0.64 -13.06 20.81
C ALA A 179 -1.38 -11.86 21.46
N GLY A 180 -2.29 -11.21 20.74
CA GLY A 180 -3.00 -10.01 21.21
C GLY A 180 -2.09 -8.77 21.32
N LEU A 181 -0.97 -8.75 20.58
CA LEU A 181 -0.01 -7.65 20.60
C LEU A 181 -0.15 -6.78 19.35
N GLU A 182 -0.06 -5.46 19.54
CA GLU A 182 0.02 -4.49 18.44
C GLU A 182 1.29 -4.72 17.58
N PRO A 183 1.22 -4.54 16.24
CA PRO A 183 2.38 -4.61 15.35
C PRO A 183 3.56 -3.73 15.77
N ALA A 184 4.79 -4.25 15.58
CA ALA A 184 6.01 -3.60 16.06
C ALA A 184 6.19 -2.17 15.53
N CYS A 185 5.81 -1.94 14.27
CA CYS A 185 6.00 -0.66 13.61
C CYS A 185 4.95 0.40 14.00
N ALA A 186 3.76 0.00 14.43
CA ALA A 186 2.75 0.90 14.99
C ALA A 186 3.13 1.27 16.43
N LYS A 187 3.45 0.28 17.26
CA LYS A 187 3.94 0.47 18.64
C LYS A 187 5.17 1.39 18.75
N ALA A 188 6.04 1.38 17.74
CA ALA A 188 7.26 2.18 17.72
C ALA A 188 7.05 3.63 17.21
N CYS A 189 5.86 3.97 16.71
CA CYS A 189 5.60 5.29 16.15
C CYS A 189 5.48 6.34 17.28
N PRO A 190 6.36 7.36 17.35
CA PRO A 190 6.33 8.31 18.45
C PRO A 190 5.24 9.38 18.33
N THR A 191 4.62 9.51 17.15
CA THR A 191 3.63 10.56 16.85
C THR A 191 2.25 10.01 16.55
N ASP A 192 2.03 8.70 16.72
CA ASP A 192 0.80 8.00 16.33
C ASP A 192 0.39 8.25 14.86
N SER A 193 1.38 8.55 14.00
CA SER A 193 1.22 8.56 12.55
C SER A 193 0.77 7.20 12.03
N ILE A 194 1.01 6.13 12.77
CA ILE A 194 0.70 4.76 12.38
C ILE A 194 -0.20 4.20 13.47
N GLN A 195 -1.49 4.13 13.18
CA GLN A 195 -2.49 3.63 14.11
C GLN A 195 -2.87 2.20 13.72
N PHE A 196 -3.04 1.34 14.71
CA PHE A 196 -3.46 -0.04 14.56
C PHE A 196 -4.77 -0.30 15.33
N GLY A 197 -5.63 -1.15 14.78
CA GLY A 197 -6.90 -1.50 15.40
C GLY A 197 -7.84 -2.22 14.43
N GLU A 198 -9.10 -2.34 14.85
CA GLU A 198 -10.18 -2.82 13.99
C GLU A 198 -10.37 -1.86 12.82
N LEU A 199 -10.49 -2.39 11.60
CA LEU A 199 -10.43 -1.59 10.38
C LEU A 199 -11.58 -0.58 10.29
N ASP A 200 -12.78 -0.95 10.71
CA ASP A 200 -13.95 -0.08 10.62
C ASP A 200 -13.82 1.12 11.58
N GLU A 201 -13.34 0.91 12.81
CA GLU A 201 -13.04 2.01 13.73
C GLU A 201 -11.94 2.93 13.18
N LEU A 202 -10.92 2.36 12.54
CA LEU A 202 -9.85 3.14 11.92
C LEU A 202 -10.38 4.00 10.77
N ARG A 203 -11.31 3.46 9.97
CA ARG A 203 -11.96 4.18 8.86
C ARG A 203 -12.79 5.35 9.34
N GLU A 204 -13.50 5.19 10.45
CA GLU A 204 -14.25 6.27 11.10
C GLU A 204 -13.31 7.39 11.58
N ARG A 205 -12.27 7.02 12.35
CA ARG A 205 -11.24 7.98 12.81
C ARG A 205 -10.58 8.74 11.67
N ALA A 206 -10.30 8.06 10.56
CA ALA A 206 -9.70 8.68 9.38
C ALA A 206 -10.65 9.67 8.68
N ALA A 207 -11.95 9.35 8.60
CA ALA A 207 -12.96 10.23 8.04
C ALA A 207 -13.11 11.52 8.87
N GLU A 208 -13.08 11.40 10.20
CA GLU A 208 -13.06 12.55 11.11
C GLU A 208 -11.77 13.37 10.95
N ARG A 209 -10.61 12.69 10.83
CA ARG A 209 -9.32 13.35 10.69
C ARG A 209 -9.21 14.15 9.39
N VAL A 210 -9.64 13.60 8.25
CA VAL A 210 -9.62 14.33 6.97
C VAL A 210 -10.56 15.53 7.01
N THR A 211 -11.74 15.40 7.63
CA THR A 211 -12.68 16.51 7.84
C THR A 211 -12.04 17.62 8.69
N THR A 212 -11.36 17.24 9.78
CA THR A 212 -10.62 18.19 10.63
C THR A 212 -9.54 18.95 9.86
N LEU A 213 -8.82 18.25 8.97
CA LEU A 213 -7.80 18.88 8.13
C LEU A 213 -8.42 19.84 7.12
N HIS A 214 -9.52 19.45 6.47
CA HIS A 214 -10.27 20.33 5.57
C HIS A 214 -10.79 21.58 6.28
N ASP A 215 -11.36 21.43 7.48
CA ASP A 215 -11.83 22.55 8.30
C ASP A 215 -10.68 23.47 8.75
N SER A 216 -9.48 22.92 8.90
CA SER A 216 -8.26 23.69 9.19
C SER A 216 -7.62 24.33 7.96
N GLY A 217 -8.18 24.12 6.75
CA GLY A 217 -7.74 24.73 5.50
C GLY A 217 -6.81 23.88 4.63
N VAL A 218 -6.59 22.60 4.98
CA VAL A 218 -5.76 21.66 4.21
C VAL A 218 -6.65 20.89 3.21
N ALA A 219 -7.20 21.60 2.23
CA ALA A 219 -8.24 21.08 1.33
C ALA A 219 -7.76 19.89 0.45
N GLU A 220 -6.46 19.78 0.21
CA GLU A 220 -5.83 18.72 -0.58
C GLU A 220 -5.74 17.37 0.16
N ALA A 221 -5.98 17.36 1.48
CA ALA A 221 -5.95 16.16 2.29
C ALA A 221 -6.98 15.13 1.79
N ARG A 222 -6.59 13.86 1.72
CA ARG A 222 -7.44 12.79 1.18
C ARG A 222 -7.16 11.45 1.83
N LEU A 223 -8.14 10.57 1.79
CA LEU A 223 -7.98 9.18 2.21
C LEU A 223 -7.70 8.30 0.99
N TYR A 224 -6.66 7.47 1.08
CA TYR A 224 -6.21 6.56 0.03
C TYR A 224 -6.28 5.10 0.51
N GLY A 225 -6.96 4.24 -0.26
CA GLY A 225 -7.23 2.83 0.11
C GLY A 225 -8.34 2.66 1.16
N HIS A 226 -9.06 3.74 1.52
CA HIS A 226 -10.13 3.74 2.53
C HIS A 226 -11.43 3.13 2.01
N ASP A 227 -11.81 3.45 0.76
CA ASP A 227 -13.11 3.08 0.17
C ASP A 227 -13.22 1.56 -0.07
N PRO A 228 -14.17 0.85 0.57
CA PRO A 228 -14.38 -0.58 0.34
C PRO A 228 -14.87 -0.92 -1.07
N ASN A 229 -15.27 0.07 -1.88
CA ASN A 229 -15.76 -0.12 -3.24
C ASN A 229 -14.72 0.20 -4.31
N ASP A 230 -13.46 0.44 -3.93
CA ASP A 230 -12.37 0.71 -4.87
C ASP A 230 -12.00 -0.52 -5.72
N GLY A 231 -11.02 -0.34 -6.62
CA GLY A 231 -10.55 -1.39 -7.53
C GLY A 231 -9.96 -2.64 -6.87
N VAL A 232 -9.68 -2.61 -5.55
CA VAL A 232 -9.19 -3.75 -4.75
C VAL A 232 -10.11 -4.12 -3.58
N GLY A 233 -11.30 -3.51 -3.48
CA GLY A 233 -12.26 -3.73 -2.40
C GLY A 233 -11.89 -3.08 -1.07
N GLY A 234 -11.04 -2.05 -1.10
CA GLY A 234 -10.43 -1.39 0.04
C GLY A 234 -9.19 -2.11 0.59
N ASP A 235 -8.40 -1.35 1.34
CA ASP A 235 -7.14 -1.80 1.91
C ASP A 235 -7.24 -2.08 3.41
N GLY A 236 -6.51 -3.10 3.87
CA GLY A 236 -6.26 -3.34 5.30
C GLY A 236 -5.22 -2.37 5.88
N ALA A 237 -4.42 -1.72 5.04
CA ALA A 237 -3.54 -0.61 5.44
C ALA A 237 -3.75 0.56 4.48
N PHE A 238 -4.35 1.63 4.98
CA PHE A 238 -4.78 2.80 4.22
C PHE A 238 -4.21 4.09 4.82
N PHE A 239 -4.30 5.20 4.08
CA PHE A 239 -3.49 6.39 4.33
C PHE A 239 -4.34 7.66 4.31
N LEU A 240 -3.98 8.63 5.14
CA LEU A 240 -4.29 10.04 4.91
C LEU A 240 -3.08 10.67 4.23
N LEU A 241 -3.29 11.20 3.04
CA LEU A 241 -2.28 11.88 2.22
C LEU A 241 -2.55 13.39 2.21
N LEU A 242 -1.48 14.17 2.11
CA LEU A 242 -1.52 15.64 1.97
C LEU A 242 -1.29 16.11 0.52
N ASP A 243 -1.32 15.18 -0.42
CA ASP A 243 -1.19 15.44 -1.85
C ASP A 243 -1.76 14.24 -2.65
N GLU A 244 -1.69 14.31 -3.98
CA GLU A 244 -2.03 13.21 -4.87
C GLU A 244 -1.22 11.93 -4.56
N PRO A 245 -1.82 10.72 -4.64
CA PRO A 245 -1.14 9.45 -4.38
C PRO A 245 0.18 9.28 -5.14
N GLU A 246 0.24 9.76 -6.38
CA GLU A 246 1.41 9.67 -7.26
C GLU A 246 2.63 10.39 -6.71
N VAL A 247 2.43 11.46 -5.92
CA VAL A 247 3.51 12.18 -5.25
C VAL A 247 4.22 11.29 -4.23
N TYR A 248 3.48 10.33 -3.65
CA TYR A 248 4.00 9.32 -2.74
C TYR A 248 4.46 8.05 -3.47
N GLY A 249 4.44 8.02 -4.81
CA GLY A 249 4.73 6.82 -5.60
C GLY A 249 3.62 5.77 -5.56
N LEU A 250 2.42 6.13 -5.10
CA LEU A 250 1.27 5.24 -5.04
C LEU A 250 0.47 5.31 -6.35
N PRO A 251 -0.08 4.17 -6.84
CA PRO A 251 -0.96 4.19 -8.00
C PRO A 251 -2.28 4.93 -7.67
N PRO A 252 -2.80 5.81 -8.54
CA PRO A 252 -4.00 6.60 -8.22
C PRO A 252 -5.28 5.75 -8.09
N ASP A 253 -5.43 4.73 -8.94
CA ASP A 253 -6.59 3.83 -8.98
C ASP A 253 -6.11 2.38 -9.11
N PRO A 254 -5.65 1.75 -8.02
CA PRO A 254 -5.18 0.37 -8.03
C PRO A 254 -6.34 -0.58 -8.28
N VAL A 255 -6.14 -1.53 -9.20
CA VAL A 255 -7.13 -2.55 -9.55
C VAL A 255 -6.53 -3.93 -9.38
N VAL A 256 -7.31 -4.88 -8.86
CA VAL A 256 -6.89 -6.28 -8.82
C VAL A 256 -6.62 -6.80 -10.23
N THR A 257 -5.40 -7.26 -10.48
CA THR A 257 -5.00 -7.80 -11.79
C THR A 257 -5.77 -9.06 -12.21
N THR A 258 -6.43 -9.74 -11.27
CA THR A 258 -7.28 -10.92 -11.51
C THR A 258 -8.75 -10.57 -11.80
N ARG A 259 -9.17 -9.30 -11.65
CA ARG A 259 -10.57 -8.85 -11.79
C ARG A 259 -11.19 -9.28 -13.12
N ASP A 260 -10.45 -9.11 -14.21
CA ASP A 260 -10.96 -9.29 -15.56
C ASP A 260 -10.80 -10.74 -16.07
N LEU A 261 -10.17 -11.64 -15.30
CA LEU A 261 -9.94 -13.03 -15.68
C LEU A 261 -11.23 -13.77 -16.07
N PRO A 262 -12.34 -13.71 -15.31
CA PRO A 262 -13.57 -14.40 -15.69
C PRO A 262 -14.13 -13.91 -17.03
N ALA A 263 -14.04 -12.61 -17.31
CA ALA A 263 -14.50 -12.03 -18.58
C ALA A 263 -13.58 -12.44 -19.74
N MET A 264 -12.26 -12.45 -19.51
CA MET A 264 -11.27 -12.94 -20.48
C MET A 264 -11.50 -14.40 -20.85
N TRP A 265 -11.71 -15.27 -19.86
CA TRP A 265 -11.99 -16.70 -20.09
C TRP A 265 -13.30 -16.92 -20.86
N LYS A 266 -14.36 -16.16 -20.55
CA LYS A 266 -15.62 -16.19 -21.33
C LYS A 266 -15.39 -15.82 -22.80
N ARG A 267 -14.64 -14.75 -23.05
CA ARG A 267 -14.30 -14.31 -24.42
C ARG A 267 -13.42 -15.33 -25.14
N ALA A 268 -12.41 -15.88 -24.48
CA ALA A 268 -11.54 -16.91 -25.04
C ALA A 268 -12.34 -18.17 -25.42
N ALA A 269 -13.24 -18.62 -24.55
CA ALA A 269 -14.13 -19.75 -24.82
C ALA A 269 -15.06 -19.49 -26.02
N ALA A 270 -15.67 -18.29 -26.09
CA ALA A 270 -16.50 -17.89 -27.21
C ALA A 270 -15.72 -17.89 -28.54
N THR A 271 -14.50 -17.33 -28.55
CA THR A 271 -13.62 -17.33 -29.73
C THR A 271 -13.24 -18.74 -30.15
N ALA A 272 -12.85 -19.60 -29.19
CA ALA A 272 -12.50 -20.99 -29.45
C ALA A 272 -13.68 -21.76 -30.07
N ALA A 273 -14.89 -21.57 -29.55
CA ALA A 273 -16.11 -22.16 -30.11
C ALA A 273 -16.38 -21.66 -31.53
N GLY A 274 -16.20 -20.36 -31.80
CA GLY A 274 -16.33 -19.78 -33.14
C GLY A 274 -15.33 -20.37 -34.14
N VAL A 275 -14.06 -20.52 -33.74
CA VAL A 275 -13.02 -21.18 -34.56
C VAL A 275 -13.38 -22.64 -34.84
N ALA A 276 -13.80 -23.39 -33.81
CA ALA A 276 -14.21 -24.79 -33.98
C ALA A 276 -15.41 -24.92 -34.95
N ALA A 277 -16.40 -24.04 -34.85
CA ALA A 277 -17.54 -24.00 -35.76
C ALA A 277 -17.11 -23.68 -37.21
N ALA A 278 -16.25 -22.68 -37.41
CA ALA A 278 -15.72 -22.34 -38.72
C ALA A 278 -14.94 -23.50 -39.37
N VAL A 279 -14.11 -24.18 -38.57
CA VAL A 279 -13.40 -25.39 -39.00
C VAL A 279 -14.39 -26.48 -39.42
N ALA A 280 -15.39 -26.79 -38.59
CA ALA A 280 -16.41 -27.81 -38.91
C ALA A 280 -17.17 -27.47 -40.21
N VAL A 281 -17.57 -26.21 -40.39
CA VAL A 281 -18.23 -25.74 -41.61
C VAL A 281 -17.33 -25.90 -42.84
N SER A 282 -16.03 -25.64 -42.72
CA SER A 282 -15.07 -25.78 -43.83
C SER A 282 -14.97 -27.23 -44.36
N PHE A 283 -15.15 -28.23 -43.49
CA PHE A 283 -15.18 -29.64 -43.89
C PHE A 283 -16.53 -30.08 -44.45
N LEU A 284 -17.64 -29.46 -44.03
CA LEU A 284 -18.98 -29.72 -44.57
C LEU A 284 -19.15 -29.13 -45.98
N GLY A 285 -18.56 -27.97 -46.26
CA GLY A 285 -18.63 -27.31 -47.58
C GLY A 285 -17.83 -28.03 -48.69
N ARG A 286 -16.90 -28.92 -48.33
CA ARG A 286 -16.02 -29.65 -49.26
C ARG A 286 -16.61 -30.98 -49.75
N ARG A 287 -17.82 -31.35 -49.30
CA ARG A 287 -18.56 -32.58 -49.67
C ARG A 287 -19.51 -32.40 -50.87
N ARG A 288 -19.31 -31.39 -51.72
CA ARG A 288 -20.01 -31.23 -53.01
C ARG A 288 -19.02 -31.22 -54.16
#